data_AF-A0AAJ2LWT4-F1
#
_entry.id   AF-A0AAJ2LWT4-F1
#
_cell.length_a   1.000
_cell.length_b   1.000
_cell.length_c   1.000
_cell.angle_alpha   90.00
_cell.angle_beta   90.00
_cell.angle_gamma   90.00
#
_symmetry.space_group_name_H-M   'P 1'
#
loop_
_entity.id
_entity.type
_entity.pdbx_description
1 polymer ?
#
loop_
_entity_poly.entity_id
_entity_poly.type
_entity_poly.pdbx_seq_one_letter_code
_entity_poly.pdbx_strand_id
1 'polypeptide(L)'
;MAKYDTKFKYEVVRRCLKGGKSARAAGKEFEIDHATVHRWVQRYRHHGLNGLNKKHEYYSAEFKLSVLKRMKKEGLSYREVEAMFNLRGVSTVSRWERLYHEHGLDGLKPKPRGRPKMMKPKIPPNPLKTKAEDARTRQ
;
A
#
# COMPACT_ATOMS: atom_id res chain seq x y z
N MET A 1 1.51 8.11 -11.10
CA MET A 1 2.94 8.48 -10.95
C MET A 1 3.21 9.00 -9.54
N ALA A 2 4.47 9.02 -9.07
CA ALA A 2 4.81 9.70 -7.81
C ALA A 2 4.82 11.22 -8.07
N LYS A 3 4.20 12.03 -7.19
CA LYS A 3 4.17 13.50 -7.35
C LYS A 3 5.57 14.14 -7.31
N TYR A 4 6.51 13.51 -6.60
CA TYR A 4 7.88 13.98 -6.42
C TYR A 4 8.87 12.84 -6.62
N ASP A 5 9.90 13.08 -7.43
CA ASP A 5 11.02 12.16 -7.62
C ASP A 5 11.97 12.15 -6.41
N THR A 6 12.67 11.04 -6.21
CA THR A 6 13.60 10.86 -5.09
C THR A 6 14.74 11.89 -5.12
N LYS A 7 15.24 12.26 -6.31
CA LYS A 7 16.30 13.27 -6.44
C LYS A 7 15.83 14.64 -5.95
N PHE A 8 14.61 15.05 -6.34
CA PHE A 8 14.00 16.29 -5.89
C PHE A 8 13.79 16.31 -4.37
N LYS A 9 13.26 15.23 -3.78
CA LYS A 9 13.11 15.12 -2.32
C LYS A 9 14.44 15.28 -1.59
N TYR A 10 15.50 14.68 -2.13
CA TYR A 10 16.83 14.78 -1.53
C TYR A 10 17.36 16.22 -1.56
N GLU A 11 17.12 16.96 -2.63
CA GLU A 11 17.50 18.38 -2.72
C GLU A 11 16.82 19.22 -1.63
N VAL A 12 15.50 19.04 -1.44
CA VAL A 12 14.72 19.75 -0.41
C VAL A 12 15.25 19.42 0.99
N VAL A 13 15.52 18.14 1.27
CA VAL A 13 16.08 17.71 2.56
C VAL A 13 17.49 18.27 2.77
N ARG A 14 18.34 18.24 1.74
CA ARG A 14 19.70 18.77 1.81
C ARG A 14 19.71 20.26 2.13
N ARG A 15 18.78 21.03 1.57
CA ARG A 15 18.58 22.47 1.89
C ARG A 15 18.22 22.69 3.36
N CYS A 16 17.36 21.84 3.93
CA CYS A 16 17.01 21.90 5.36
C CYS A 16 18.21 21.58 6.26
N LEU A 17 19.01 20.55 5.89
CA LEU A 17 20.12 20.08 6.72
C LEU A 17 21.37 20.97 6.64
N LYS A 18 21.77 21.42 5.44
CA LYS A 18 22.97 22.27 5.26
C LYS A 18 22.73 23.74 5.58
N GLY A 19 21.53 24.25 5.29
CA GLY A 19 21.26 25.69 5.36
C GLY A 19 20.74 26.18 6.71
N GLY A 20 20.55 25.29 7.70
CA GLY A 20 19.83 25.63 8.94
C GLY A 20 18.37 26.02 8.73
N LYS A 21 17.85 25.88 7.50
CA LYS A 21 16.49 26.28 7.13
C LYS A 21 15.50 25.30 7.76
N SER A 22 14.52 25.85 8.48
CA SER A 22 13.42 25.05 9.02
C SER A 22 12.62 24.40 7.88
N ALA A 23 11.93 23.29 8.17
CA ALA A 23 11.04 22.63 7.20
C ALA A 23 9.98 23.58 6.62
N ARG A 24 9.61 24.62 7.38
CA ARG A 24 8.67 25.66 6.96
C ARG A 24 9.26 26.59 5.90
N ALA A 25 10.52 27.00 6.09
CA ALA A 25 11.23 27.84 5.12
C ALA A 25 11.47 27.09 3.80
N ALA A 26 11.90 25.83 3.87
CA ALA A 26 12.04 24.98 2.68
C ALA A 26 10.69 24.69 2.01
N GLY A 27 9.63 24.46 2.79
CA GLY A 27 8.27 24.31 2.24
C GLY A 27 7.83 25.52 1.41
N LYS A 28 8.10 26.74 1.90
CA LYS A 28 7.80 27.97 1.16
C LYS A 28 8.64 28.10 -0.13
N GLU A 29 9.93 27.77 -0.07
CA GLU A 29 10.85 27.88 -1.21
C GLU A 29 10.50 26.91 -2.36
N PHE A 30 10.06 25.71 -2.03
CA PHE A 30 9.72 24.68 -3.02
C PHE A 30 8.20 24.54 -3.27
N GLU A 31 7.39 25.42 -2.68
CA GLU A 31 5.92 25.37 -2.73
C GLU A 31 5.33 24.01 -2.30
N ILE A 32 5.91 23.43 -1.25
CA ILE A 32 5.51 22.15 -0.65
C ILE A 32 4.98 22.40 0.74
N ASP A 33 3.93 21.69 1.11
CA ASP A 33 3.47 21.68 2.49
C ASP A 33 4.59 21.31 3.48
N HIS A 34 4.76 22.14 4.50
CA HIS A 34 5.82 22.02 5.50
C HIS A 34 5.79 20.69 6.25
N ALA A 35 4.62 20.07 6.47
CA ALA A 35 4.53 18.77 7.13
C ALA A 35 5.07 17.65 6.23
N THR A 36 4.92 17.78 4.91
CA THR A 36 5.55 16.88 3.93
C THR A 36 7.07 16.99 3.96
N VAL A 37 7.60 18.23 3.96
CA VAL A 37 9.04 18.48 4.08
C VAL A 37 9.59 17.92 5.39
N HIS A 38 8.92 18.20 6.50
CA HIS A 38 9.31 17.67 7.81
C HIS A 38 9.38 16.13 7.79
N ARG A 39 8.39 15.45 7.20
CA ARG A 39 8.39 13.99 7.06
C ARG A 39 9.58 13.47 6.26
N TRP A 40 9.96 14.14 5.16
CA TRP A 40 11.13 13.75 4.37
C TRP A 40 12.43 13.90 5.16
N VAL A 41 12.59 15.01 5.89
CA VAL A 41 13.77 15.24 6.74
C VAL A 41 13.89 14.15 7.82
N GLN A 42 12.81 13.83 8.52
CA GLN A 42 12.82 12.79 9.55
C GLN A 42 13.15 11.41 8.96
N ARG A 43 12.53 11.04 7.85
CA ARG A 43 12.83 9.76 7.17
C ARG A 43 14.28 9.68 6.69
N TYR A 44 14.83 10.78 6.19
CA TYR A 44 16.23 10.83 5.78
C TYR A 44 17.18 10.70 6.99
N ARG A 45 16.87 11.30 8.14
CA ARG A 45 17.68 11.16 9.35
C ARG A 45 17.76 9.72 9.86
N HIS A 46 16.67 8.96 9.76
CA HIS A 46 16.65 7.57 10.22
C HIS A 46 17.16 6.57 9.17
N HIS A 47 16.90 6.80 7.89
CA HIS A 47 17.07 5.79 6.84
C HIS A 47 17.88 6.27 5.63
N GLY A 48 18.47 7.47 5.69
CA GLY A 48 19.20 8.08 4.58
C GLY A 48 18.37 8.22 3.31
N LEU A 49 19.00 8.02 2.15
CA LEU A 49 18.33 8.10 0.84
C LEU A 49 17.18 7.08 0.69
N ASN A 50 17.28 5.92 1.36
CA ASN A 50 16.23 4.90 1.33
C ASN A 50 14.90 5.40 1.94
N GLY A 51 14.96 6.34 2.89
CA GLY A 51 13.77 6.97 3.48
C GLY A 51 13.00 7.89 2.51
N LEU A 52 13.66 8.38 1.46
CA LEU A 52 13.06 9.26 0.44
C LEU A 52 12.49 8.50 -0.75
N ASN A 53 12.96 7.26 -0.93
CA ASN A 53 12.60 6.46 -2.09
C ASN A 53 11.15 5.98 -2.00
N LYS A 54 10.49 5.85 -3.16
CA LYS A 54 9.11 5.36 -3.19
C LYS A 54 9.11 3.85 -2.97
N LYS A 55 8.73 3.45 -1.76
CA LYS A 55 8.61 2.03 -1.43
C LYS A 55 7.34 1.41 -2.01
N HIS A 56 7.54 0.43 -2.87
CA HIS A 56 6.55 -0.60 -3.20
C HIS A 56 6.87 -1.86 -2.38
N GLU A 57 6.85 -1.71 -1.05
CA GLU A 57 7.26 -2.78 -0.15
C GLU A 57 6.12 -3.79 0.02
N TYR A 58 6.41 -5.04 -0.35
CA TYR A 58 5.60 -6.18 0.00
C TYR A 58 6.09 -6.70 1.35
N TYR A 59 5.28 -6.48 2.39
CA TYR A 59 5.57 -7.05 3.69
C TYR A 59 5.03 -8.47 3.74
N SER A 60 5.90 -9.44 4.02
CA SER A 60 5.49 -10.82 4.26
C SER A 60 4.59 -10.90 5.51
N ALA A 61 3.74 -11.92 5.59
CA ALA A 61 2.90 -12.12 6.77
C ALA A 61 3.75 -12.25 8.06
N GLU A 62 4.90 -12.92 7.95
CA GLU A 62 5.85 -13.11 9.06
C GLU A 62 6.45 -11.79 9.53
N PHE A 63 6.86 -10.92 8.59
CA PHE A 63 7.37 -9.59 8.94
C PHE A 63 6.30 -8.75 9.64
N LYS A 64 5.06 -8.76 9.14
CA LYS A 64 3.96 -8.04 9.80
C LYS A 64 3.72 -8.56 11.21
N LEU A 65 3.78 -9.88 11.39
CA LEU A 65 3.61 -10.50 12.69
C LEU A 65 4.75 -10.13 13.65
N SER A 66 6.01 -10.14 13.19
CA SER A 66 7.15 -9.78 14.03
C SER A 66 7.08 -8.32 14.49
N VAL A 67 6.65 -7.40 13.60
CA VAL A 67 6.38 -6.01 13.92
C VAL A 67 5.31 -5.86 15.01
N LEU A 68 4.16 -6.53 14.85
CA LEU A 68 3.06 -6.48 15.83
C LEU A 68 3.46 -7.08 17.19
N LYS A 69 4.18 -8.21 17.17
CA LYS A 69 4.70 -8.84 18.39
C LYS A 69 5.65 -7.92 19.13
N ARG A 70 6.57 -7.27 18.43
CA ARG A 70 7.52 -6.32 19.02
C ARG A 70 6.80 -5.10 19.59
N MET A 71 5.85 -4.54 18.83
CA MET A 71 5.01 -3.42 19.28
C MET A 71 4.33 -3.74 20.62
N LYS A 72 3.69 -4.91 20.73
CA LYS A 72 3.00 -5.34 21.95
C LYS A 72 3.96 -5.65 23.10
N LYS A 73 5.12 -6.24 22.80
CA LYS A 73 6.14 -6.59 23.81
C LYS A 73 6.77 -5.35 24.44
N GLU A 74 7.07 -4.34 23.62
CA GLU A 74 7.78 -3.13 24.05
C GLU A 74 6.84 -1.95 24.37
N GLY A 75 5.52 -2.11 24.20
CA GLY A 75 4.54 -1.04 24.48
C GLY A 75 4.64 0.16 23.55
N LEU A 76 5.11 -0.06 22.32
CA LEU A 76 5.43 1.00 21.37
C LEU A 76 4.18 1.58 20.72
N SER A 77 4.18 2.90 20.51
CA SER A 77 3.17 3.56 19.68
C SER A 77 3.35 3.23 18.20
N TYR A 78 2.28 3.34 17.42
CA TYR A 78 2.32 3.14 15.98
C TYR A 78 3.34 4.04 15.26
N ARG A 79 3.60 5.25 15.78
CA ARG A 79 4.58 6.18 15.21
C ARG A 79 6.01 5.71 15.45
N GLU A 80 6.30 5.18 16.63
CA GLU A 80 7.61 4.61 16.96
C GLU A 80 7.88 3.37 16.12
N VAL A 81 6.88 2.49 15.97
CA VAL A 81 6.97 1.31 15.11
C VAL A 81 7.17 1.70 13.64
N GLU A 82 6.44 2.70 13.13
CA GLU A 82 6.65 3.21 11.77
C GLU A 82 8.10 3.66 11.57
N ALA A 83 8.64 4.44 12.51
CA ALA A 83 9.97 5.00 12.42
C ALA A 83 11.04 3.89 12.48
N MET A 84 10.93 2.96 13.43
CA MET A 84 11.90 1.87 13.62
C MET A 84 11.95 0.90 12.45
N PHE A 85 10.80 0.47 11.95
CA PHE A 85 10.72 -0.50 10.85
C PHE A 85 10.65 0.15 9.46
N ASN A 86 10.81 1.47 9.39
CA ASN A 86 10.76 2.25 8.15
C ASN A 86 9.50 1.97 7.31
N LEU A 87 8.36 1.93 7.98
CA LEU A 87 7.09 1.57 7.35
C LEU A 87 6.53 2.75 6.56
N ARG A 88 5.65 2.45 5.61
CA ARG A 88 5.08 3.47 4.73
C ARG A 88 4.26 4.54 5.46
N GLY A 89 3.68 4.21 6.62
CA GLY A 89 2.89 5.14 7.43
C GLY A 89 2.30 4.46 8.67
N VAL A 90 2.00 5.26 9.70
CA VAL A 90 1.28 4.87 10.93
C VAL A 90 0.06 3.97 10.66
N SER A 91 -0.75 4.33 9.66
CA SER A 91 -1.98 3.59 9.29
C SER A 91 -1.71 2.18 8.75
N THR A 92 -0.47 1.87 8.38
CA THR A 92 -0.06 0.54 7.94
C THR A 92 -0.07 -0.43 9.13
N VAL A 93 0.44 0.02 10.27
CA VAL A 93 0.55 -0.80 11.49
C VAL A 93 -0.83 -1.04 12.09
N SER A 94 -1.65 0.01 12.23
CA SER A 94 -3.01 -0.13 12.75
C SER A 94 -3.88 -1.04 11.89
N ARG A 95 -3.69 -1.00 10.56
CA ARG A 95 -4.36 -1.93 9.63
C ARG A 95 -3.93 -3.38 9.86
N TRP A 96 -2.65 -3.63 10.09
CA TRP A 96 -2.15 -4.98 10.36
C TRP A 96 -2.69 -5.51 11.68
N GLU A 97 -2.67 -4.69 12.73
CA GLU A 97 -3.20 -5.07 14.03
C GLU A 97 -4.68 -5.47 13.94
N ARG A 98 -5.51 -4.63 13.29
CA ARG A 98 -6.92 -4.93 13.07
C ARG A 98 -7.12 -6.25 12.32
N LEU A 99 -6.41 -6.44 11.21
CA LEU A 99 -6.51 -7.68 10.41
C LEU A 99 -6.05 -8.91 11.20
N TYR A 100 -5.06 -8.75 12.08
CA TYR A 100 -4.59 -9.81 12.95
C TYR A 100 -5.61 -10.15 14.03
N HIS A 101 -6.30 -9.17 14.61
CA HIS A 101 -7.40 -9.41 15.55
C HIS A 101 -8.62 -10.07 14.88
N GLU A 102 -8.97 -9.67 13.66
CA GLU A 102 -10.15 -10.19 12.94
C GLU A 102 -9.91 -11.59 12.34
N HIS A 103 -8.71 -11.86 11.84
CA HIS A 103 -8.43 -13.03 10.98
C HIS A 103 -7.11 -13.74 11.33
N GLY A 104 -6.46 -13.40 12.44
CA GLY A 104 -5.19 -13.99 12.83
C GLY A 104 -4.09 -13.81 11.78
N LEU A 105 -3.22 -14.81 11.65
CA LEU A 105 -2.12 -14.81 10.66
C LEU A 105 -2.63 -14.70 9.22
N ASP A 106 -3.79 -15.28 8.91
CA ASP A 106 -4.37 -15.25 7.56
C ASP A 106 -4.76 -13.83 7.13
N GLY A 107 -5.15 -12.98 8.08
CA GLY A 107 -5.39 -11.56 7.85
C GLY A 107 -4.13 -10.79 7.39
N LEU A 108 -2.95 -11.28 7.75
CA LEU A 108 -1.66 -10.67 7.40
C LEU A 108 -1.12 -11.16 6.05
N LYS A 109 -1.65 -12.26 5.50
CA LYS A 109 -1.24 -12.77 4.19
C LYS A 109 -1.59 -11.77 3.07
N PRO A 110 -0.73 -11.64 2.04
CA PRO A 110 -1.05 -10.79 0.90
C PRO A 110 -2.29 -11.32 0.19
N LYS A 111 -3.36 -10.52 0.11
CA LYS A 111 -4.53 -10.85 -0.70
C LYS A 111 -4.19 -10.69 -2.19
N PRO A 112 -4.68 -11.58 -3.07
CA PRO A 112 -4.51 -11.44 -4.50
C PRO A 112 -5.00 -10.05 -4.96
N ARG A 113 -4.16 -9.34 -5.71
CA ARG A 113 -4.45 -7.99 -6.20
C ARG A 113 -5.25 -8.08 -7.49
N GLY A 114 -6.41 -7.42 -7.54
CA GLY A 114 -7.24 -7.33 -8.74
C GLY A 114 -8.73 -7.51 -8.43
N ARG A 115 -9.59 -7.14 -9.38
CA ARG A 115 -11.02 -7.48 -9.33
C ARG A 115 -11.14 -9.01 -9.39
N PRO A 116 -11.91 -9.66 -8.50
CA PRO A 116 -12.22 -11.07 -8.65
C PRO A 116 -12.74 -11.34 -10.06
N LYS A 117 -12.24 -12.39 -10.71
CA LYS A 117 -12.70 -12.76 -12.05
C LYS A 117 -14.19 -13.11 -11.92
N MET A 118 -15.06 -12.25 -12.47
CA MET A 118 -16.51 -12.49 -12.44
C MET A 118 -16.76 -13.80 -13.20
N MET A 119 -17.23 -14.83 -12.50
CA MET A 119 -17.67 -16.05 -13.18
C MET A 119 -18.87 -15.68 -14.05
N LYS A 120 -18.77 -15.90 -15.36
CA LYS A 120 -19.93 -15.75 -16.25
C LYS A 120 -20.95 -16.81 -15.84
N PRO A 121 -22.22 -16.45 -15.57
CA PRO A 121 -23.25 -17.46 -15.36
C PRO A 121 -23.31 -18.34 -16.61
N LYS A 122 -23.30 -19.67 -16.41
CA LYS A 122 -23.49 -20.64 -17.50
C LYS A 122 -24.90 -20.44 -18.02
N ILE A 123 -25.03 -19.87 -19.22
CA ILE A 123 -26.29 -19.85 -19.95
C ILE A 123 -26.61 -21.33 -20.27
N PRO A 124 -27.71 -21.91 -19.78
CA PRO A 124 -28.10 -23.25 -20.19
C PRO A 124 -28.44 -23.23 -21.70
N PRO A 125 -28.01 -24.23 -22.48
CA PRO A 125 -28.35 -24.29 -23.90
C PRO A 125 -29.87 -24.44 -24.05
N ASN A 126 -30.47 -23.50 -24.78
CA ASN A 126 -31.90 -23.47 -25.05
C ASN A 126 -32.28 -24.64 -25.99
N PRO A 127 -33.22 -25.54 -25.64
CA PRO A 127 -33.51 -26.73 -26.42
C PRO A 127 -34.65 -26.48 -27.41
N LEU A 128 -34.42 -25.76 -28.51
CA LEU A 128 -35.42 -25.68 -29.59
C LEU A 128 -34.75 -25.58 -30.95
N LYS A 129 -34.58 -26.73 -31.60
CA LYS A 129 -34.84 -26.97 -33.03
C LYS A 129 -34.70 -28.46 -33.34
N THR A 130 -35.82 -29.18 -33.20
CA THR A 130 -36.02 -30.47 -33.88
C THR A 130 -37.47 -30.52 -34.32
N LYS A 131 -37.67 -30.44 -35.64
CA LYS A 131 -38.65 -31.18 -36.47
C LYS A 131 -39.04 -30.34 -37.69
N ALA A 132 -38.52 -30.73 -38.85
CA ALA A 132 -39.09 -30.41 -40.15
C ALA A 132 -38.69 -31.50 -41.16
N GLU A 133 -39.34 -32.65 -41.04
CA GLU A 133 -39.38 -33.78 -41.99
C GLU A 133 -40.36 -34.80 -41.36
N ASP A 134 -41.37 -35.38 -41.99
CA ASP A 134 -41.79 -35.56 -43.38
C ASP A 134 -43.29 -35.97 -43.34
N ALA A 135 -44.10 -35.57 -44.31
CA ALA A 135 -45.33 -36.29 -44.68
C ALA A 135 -45.73 -35.96 -46.12
N ARG A 136 -45.10 -36.64 -47.08
CA ARG A 136 -45.68 -37.05 -48.38
C ARG A 136 -47.15 -37.46 -48.26
N THR A 137 -48.02 -37.04 -49.19
CA THR A 137 -48.75 -37.91 -50.16
C THR A 137 -49.91 -37.17 -50.88
N ARG A 138 -49.71 -36.96 -52.19
CA ARG A 138 -50.62 -37.16 -53.35
C ARG A 138 -52.13 -37.38 -53.12
N GLN A 139 -52.96 -36.57 -53.78
CA GLN A 139 -53.97 -37.02 -54.75
C GLN A 139 -53.98 -36.06 -55.94
#